data_AF-A0A519MHP5-F1
#
_entry.id   AF-A0A519MHP5-F1
#
_cell.length_a   1.000
_cell.length_b   1.000
_cell.length_c   1.000
_cell.angle_alpha   90.00
_cell.angle_beta   90.00
_cell.angle_gamma   90.00
#
_symmetry.space_group_name_H-M   'P 1'
#
loop_
_entity.id
_entity.type
_entity.pdbx_description
1 polymer ?
#
loop_
_entity_poly.entity_id
_entity_poly.type
_entity_poly.pdbx_seq_one_letter_code
_entity_poly.pdbx_strand_id
1 'polypeptide(L)'
;MAAVAQNSVVTLTYDLSVTDDNQQKVLVEQAESDEPMVFLFGHSGLPEEFEHQLDGKNTGDTFSFSLTPEQAYGDYDDQAVVQI
;
A
#
# COMPACT_ATOMS: atom_id res chain seq x y z
N MET A 1 5.90 4.53 -22.68
CA MET A 1 4.98 4.12 -21.60
C MET A 1 5.86 3.85 -20.40
N ALA A 2 5.69 4.59 -19.31
CA ALA A 2 6.51 4.42 -18.11
C ALA A 2 5.93 3.26 -17.31
N ALA A 3 6.69 2.19 -17.19
CA ALA A 3 6.38 1.08 -16.29
C ALA A 3 6.97 1.37 -14.91
N VAL A 4 6.34 0.85 -13.87
CA VAL A 4 6.90 0.84 -12.52
C VAL A 4 8.21 0.05 -12.53
N ALA A 5 9.28 0.68 -12.05
CA ALA A 5 10.63 0.12 -12.03
C ALA A 5 11.44 0.68 -10.87
N GLN A 6 12.49 -0.03 -10.45
CA GLN A 6 13.36 0.38 -9.35
C GLN A 6 13.93 1.80 -9.54
N ASN A 7 13.93 2.60 -8.47
CA ASN A 7 14.32 4.01 -8.45
C ASN A 7 13.43 4.94 -9.28
N SER A 8 12.21 4.52 -9.62
CA SER A 8 11.22 5.36 -10.30
C SER A 8 10.25 5.98 -9.29
N VAL A 9 9.89 7.24 -9.52
CA VAL A 9 8.83 7.91 -8.75
C VAL A 9 7.49 7.44 -9.31
N VAL A 10 6.68 6.84 -8.45
CA VAL A 10 5.36 6.32 -8.80
C VAL A 10 4.31 7.10 -8.02
N THR A 11 3.28 7.52 -8.74
CA THR A 11 2.10 8.15 -8.16
C THR A 11 0.93 7.20 -8.32
N LEU A 12 0.29 6.84 -7.22
CA LEU A 12 -0.82 5.91 -7.25
C LEU A 12 -1.90 6.25 -6.22
N THR A 13 -3.12 5.86 -6.58
CA THR A 13 -4.32 6.03 -5.78
C THR A 13 -4.79 4.66 -5.35
N TYR A 14 -4.96 4.44 -4.05
CA TYR A 14 -5.37 3.15 -3.50
C TYR A 14 -6.03 3.30 -2.14
N ASP A 15 -6.85 2.32 -1.79
CA ASP A 15 -7.46 2.19 -0.48
C ASP A 15 -6.81 1.01 0.24
N LEU A 16 -6.10 1.29 1.34
CA LEU A 16 -5.57 0.28 2.25
C LEU A 16 -6.60 0.04 3.34
N SER A 17 -7.12 -1.18 3.39
CA SER A 17 -7.97 -1.64 4.48
C SER A 17 -7.34 -2.85 5.16
N VAL A 18 -7.31 -2.85 6.49
CA VAL A 18 -6.92 -4.01 7.29
C VAL A 18 -8.17 -4.65 7.88
N THR A 19 -8.11 -5.96 8.09
CA THR A 19 -9.20 -6.67 8.77
C THR A 19 -8.79 -6.83 10.22
N ASP A 20 -9.58 -6.25 11.12
CA ASP A 20 -9.39 -6.37 12.57
C ASP A 20 -9.79 -7.78 13.06
N ASP A 21 -9.45 -8.12 14.31
CA ASP A 21 -9.82 -9.38 14.97
C ASP A 21 -11.34 -9.62 14.94
N ASN A 22 -12.12 -8.54 14.92
CA ASN A 22 -13.58 -8.56 14.79
C ASN A 22 -14.10 -8.80 13.35
N GLN A 23 -13.24 -9.19 12.40
CA GLN A 23 -13.55 -9.33 10.98
C GLN A 23 -14.09 -8.04 10.32
N GLN A 24 -13.81 -6.89 10.91
CA GLN A 24 -14.21 -5.60 10.37
C GLN A 24 -13.10 -5.05 9.50
N LYS A 25 -13.45 -4.62 8.28
CA LYS A 25 -12.52 -3.89 7.41
C LYS A 25 -12.41 -2.46 7.92
N VAL A 26 -11.25 -2.12 8.45
CA VAL A 26 -10.90 -0.77 8.87
C VAL A 26 -10.02 -0.17 7.78
N LEU A 27 -10.47 0.96 7.22
CA LEU A 27 -9.66 1.73 6.29
C LEU A 27 -8.51 2.38 7.08
N VAL A 28 -7.28 2.04 6.72
CA VAL A 28 -6.06 2.53 7.37
C VAL A 28 -5.48 3.71 6.62
N GLU A 29 -5.52 3.63 5.30
CA GLU A 29 -5.01 4.67 4.41
C GLU A 29 -5.86 4.71 3.15
N GLN A 30 -6.09 5.92 2.65
CA GLN A 30 -6.81 6.14 1.40
C GLN A 30 -6.09 7.26 0.64
N ALA A 31 -5.50 6.89 -0.49
CA ALA A 31 -4.85 7.80 -1.43
C ALA A 31 -5.82 8.04 -2.59
N GLU A 32 -6.53 9.17 -2.54
CA GLU A 32 -7.48 9.56 -3.59
C GLU A 32 -6.79 10.31 -4.73
N SER A 33 -7.50 10.54 -5.84
CA SER A 33 -6.97 11.33 -6.97
C SER A 33 -6.62 12.78 -6.62
N ASP A 34 -7.18 13.31 -5.53
CA ASP A 34 -6.90 14.68 -5.04
C ASP A 34 -5.58 14.73 -4.24
N GLU A 35 -5.31 13.69 -3.45
CA GLU A 35 -4.07 13.48 -2.70
C GLU A 35 -3.46 12.10 -3.03
N PRO A 36 -2.94 11.92 -4.25
CA PRO A 36 -2.40 10.62 -4.65
C PRO A 36 -1.08 10.37 -3.92
N MET A 37 -0.84 9.13 -3.52
CA MET A 37 0.41 8.79 -2.85
C MET A 37 1.53 8.80 -3.87
N VAL A 38 2.58 9.57 -3.57
CA VAL A 38 3.81 9.63 -4.35
C VAL A 38 4.92 8.99 -3.54
N PHE A 39 5.53 7.96 -4.08
CA PHE A 39 6.67 7.30 -3.44
C PHE A 39 7.74 6.90 -4.46
N LEU A 40 8.93 6.59 -3.93
CA LEU A 40 10.06 6.10 -4.72
C LEU A 40 10.07 4.57 -4.69
N PHE A 41 9.83 3.93 -5.82
CA PHE A 41 9.78 2.47 -5.92
C PHE A 41 11.15 1.85 -5.61
N GLY A 42 11.19 0.94 -4.64
CA GLY A 42 12.38 0.32 -4.07
C GLY A 42 12.98 1.05 -2.85
N HIS A 43 12.43 2.21 -2.46
CA HIS A 43 12.93 3.05 -1.36
C HIS A 43 11.83 3.67 -0.49
N SER A 44 10.57 3.30 -0.73
CA SER A 44 9.38 3.87 -0.12
C SER A 44 9.15 3.40 1.32
N GLY A 45 9.77 2.27 1.71
CA GLY A 45 9.45 1.58 2.96
C GLY A 45 8.14 0.81 2.90
N LEU A 46 7.54 0.67 1.71
CA LEU A 46 6.37 -0.19 1.49
C LEU A 46 6.76 -1.67 1.58
N PRO A 47 5.79 -2.57 1.84
CA PRO A 47 6.05 -3.99 1.88
C PRO A 47 6.61 -4.52 0.55
N GLU A 48 7.57 -5.44 0.61
CA GLU A 48 8.21 -6.00 -0.60
C GLU A 48 7.18 -6.64 -1.54
N GLU A 49 6.17 -7.32 -1.00
CA GLU A 49 5.10 -7.94 -1.79
C GLU A 49 4.20 -6.89 -2.46
N PHE A 50 4.02 -5.72 -1.83
CA PHE A 50 3.29 -4.60 -2.42
C PHE A 50 4.06 -4.04 -3.62
N GLU A 51 5.37 -3.81 -3.47
CA GLU A 51 6.21 -3.36 -4.58
C GLU A 51 6.26 -4.41 -5.70
N HIS A 52 6.40 -5.69 -5.38
CA HIS A 52 6.41 -6.78 -6.35
C HIS A 52 5.10 -6.87 -7.16
N GLN A 53 3.94 -6.64 -6.54
CA GLN A 53 2.64 -6.60 -7.24
C GLN A 53 2.52 -5.42 -8.21
N LEU A 54 3.21 -4.32 -7.92
CA LEU A 54 3.24 -3.13 -8.77
C LEU A 54 4.33 -3.18 -9.84
N ASP A 55 5.37 -3.99 -9.63
CA ASP A 55 6.48 -4.15 -10.59
C ASP A 55 5.95 -4.53 -11.97
N GLY A 56 6.40 -3.79 -13.00
CA GLY A 56 5.97 -4.03 -14.38
C GLY A 56 4.55 -3.57 -14.73
N LYS A 57 3.79 -2.99 -13.80
CA LYS A 57 2.52 -2.31 -14.13
C LYS A 57 2.75 -0.98 -14.81
N ASN A 58 1.79 -0.55 -15.62
CA ASN A 58 1.82 0.73 -16.30
C ASN A 58 0.88 1.73 -15.64
N THR A 59 1.11 3.02 -15.92
CA THR A 59 0.21 4.09 -15.51
C THR A 59 -1.21 3.83 -16.03
N GLY A 60 -2.19 3.81 -15.11
CA GLY A 60 -3.60 3.54 -15.43
C GLY A 60 -4.02 2.08 -15.30
N ASP A 61 -3.09 1.15 -15.02
CA ASP A 61 -3.45 -0.22 -14.64
C ASP A 61 -4.09 -0.23 -13.25
N THR A 62 -5.22 -0.93 -13.13
CA THR A 62 -5.82 -1.23 -11.83
C THR A 62 -5.18 -2.48 -11.22
N PHE A 63 -5.06 -2.47 -9.90
CA PHE A 63 -4.57 -3.59 -9.13
C PHE A 63 -5.50 -3.83 -7.94
N SER A 64 -5.66 -5.11 -7.59
CA SER A 64 -6.44 -5.53 -6.44
C SER A 64 -5.77 -6.79 -5.91
N PHE A 65 -5.07 -6.65 -4.82
CA PHE A 65 -4.39 -7.75 -4.15
C PHE A 65 -4.60 -7.62 -2.64
N SER A 66 -4.56 -8.76 -1.98
CA SER A 66 -4.59 -8.86 -0.53
C SER A 66 -3.26 -9.43 -0.07
N LEU A 67 -2.61 -8.75 0.85
CA LEU A 67 -1.39 -9.22 1.51
C LEU A 67 -1.77 -9.77 2.88
N THR A 68 -1.07 -10.83 3.32
CA THR A 68 -1.17 -11.23 4.72
C THR A 68 -0.46 -10.21 5.62
N PRO A 69 -0.78 -10.14 6.92
CA PRO A 69 -0.08 -9.26 7.86
C PRO A 69 1.44 -9.41 7.77
N GLU A 70 1.94 -10.66 7.75
CA GLU A 70 3.36 -10.99 7.63
C GLU A 70 4.01 -10.48 6.34
N GLN A 71 3.26 -10.39 5.23
CA GLN A 71 3.76 -9.88 3.93
C GLN A 71 3.56 -8.37 3.77
N ALA A 72 2.83 -7.73 4.68
CA ALA A 72 2.51 -6.31 4.66
C ALA A 72 3.26 -5.57 5.78
N TYR A 73 2.53 -5.08 6.79
CA TYR A 73 3.06 -4.26 7.88
C TYR A 73 3.20 -5.01 9.20
N GLY A 74 3.05 -6.33 9.20
CA GLY A 74 2.98 -7.17 10.39
C GLY A 74 1.58 -7.22 11.00
N ASP A 75 1.47 -7.92 12.12
CA ASP A 75 0.26 -7.95 12.93
C ASP A 75 -0.10 -6.57 13.47
N TYR A 76 -1.38 -6.38 13.78
CA TYR A 76 -1.84 -5.18 14.44
C TYR A 76 -1.11 -4.99 15.77
N ASP A 77 -0.46 -3.83 15.94
CA ASP A 77 0.24 -3.50 17.18
C ASP A 77 -0.66 -2.67 18.10
N ASP A 78 -1.26 -3.31 19.10
CA ASP A 78 -2.03 -2.66 20.15
C ASP A 78 -1.25 -1.57 20.90
N GLN A 79 0.10 -1.61 20.88
CA GLN A 79 0.94 -0.60 21.51
C GLN A 79 1.07 0.69 20.68
N ALA A 80 0.73 0.65 19.39
CA ALA A 80 0.70 1.83 18.52
C ALA A 80 -0.60 2.65 18.67
N VAL A 81 -1.57 2.16 19.45
CA VAL A 81 -2.82 2.87 19.72
C VAL A 81 -2.59 4.01 20.71
N VAL A 82 -2.50 5.23 20.19
CA VAL A 82 -2.44 6.44 21.01
C VAL A 82 -3.83 7.03 21.15
N GLN A 83 -4.34 7.06 22.39
CA GLN A 83 -5.58 7.74 22.74
C GLN A 83 -5.27 9.24 22.91
N ILE A 84 -5.74 10.05 21.95
CA ILE A 84 -5.73 11.52 22.03
C ILE A 84 -6.94 12.06 22.79
#